data_AF-A0A2K3PJC3-F1
#
_entry.id   AF-A0A2K3PJC3-F1
#
_cell.length_a   1.000
_cell.length_b   1.000
_cell.length_c   1.000
_cell.angle_alpha   90.00
_cell.angle_beta   90.00
_cell.angle_gamma   90.00
#
_symmetry.space_group_name_H-M   'P 1'
#
loop_
_entity.id
_entity.type
_entity.pdbx_description
1 polymer ?
#
loop_
_entity_poly.entity_id
_entity_poly.type
_entity_poly.pdbx_seq_one_letter_code
_entity_poly.pdbx_strand_id
1 'polypeptide(L)'
;MFTSFWRSIDRFSVQHFRCVISELQKIKVVNEHNREFVVDLLQCIVEIVTYGDRQDPLIFECFMEYQVLAEFVRILKTNENSKIEAPLLQYLSIMIQNMDNEQAIYYCFSNGYINSIISHPYKFDGGDLASYYVSFLRAISGKISKDTLCLLVKVHGDAVVSFPLYTEALRFAHHEEKMIQTAIRSLVLNICNVSDDMVYQFILTPPVSEYFSDLVHRLRDLCFCLDVILHDKGEMENQKIRNGLILQSDKIVDELYYFKDILSVGKPHLTGLVTENLLNGLVFPVLISLLVSKNNDESGLSAVTSLYIVSRLLQVVGGRSMINNVACVIFFYHFLNLNVRIRSDGNATDGHDDIKPFVKRFSEIESTICYAPELNGAESITGNYLGAHGEDFMSGFSADEICSKRRGILEFVFSEDCSLLLPSVSLLLILAESK
;
A
#
# COMPACT_ATOMS: atom_id res chain seq x y z
N MET A 1 -42.59 -7.32 -34.26
CA MET A 1 -43.25 -8.62 -34.53
C MET A 1 -42.19 -9.74 -34.61
N PHE A 2 -41.55 -10.09 -33.50
CA PHE A 2 -40.57 -11.21 -33.43
C PHE A 2 -40.58 -11.91 -32.06
N THR A 3 -41.74 -11.98 -31.40
CA THR A 3 -41.89 -12.60 -30.07
C THR A 3 -42.48 -14.01 -30.09
N SER A 4 -42.51 -14.70 -31.24
CA SER A 4 -43.28 -15.95 -31.39
C SER A 4 -42.51 -17.12 -32.02
N PHE A 5 -41.21 -17.27 -31.74
CA PHE A 5 -40.45 -18.46 -32.13
C PHE A 5 -39.61 -19.08 -30.99
N TRP A 6 -39.87 -18.71 -29.74
CA TRP A 6 -39.35 -19.42 -28.58
C TRP A 6 -40.36 -20.48 -28.16
N ARG A 7 -40.33 -21.66 -28.80
CA ARG A 7 -40.75 -22.88 -28.09
C ARG A 7 -39.88 -22.97 -26.84
N SER A 8 -40.46 -23.42 -25.73
CA SER A 8 -39.91 -23.49 -24.37
C SER A 8 -38.58 -24.26 -24.27
N ILE A 9 -37.52 -23.70 -24.85
CA ILE A 9 -36.16 -24.15 -24.64
C ILE A 9 -35.83 -23.67 -23.24
N ASP A 10 -35.50 -24.61 -22.36
CA ASP A 10 -35.01 -24.28 -21.04
C ASP A 10 -33.80 -23.36 -21.17
N ARG A 11 -33.91 -22.18 -20.56
CA ARG A 11 -32.89 -21.12 -20.60
C ARG A 11 -31.54 -21.62 -20.11
N PHE A 12 -31.54 -22.60 -19.20
CA PHE A 12 -30.33 -23.18 -18.62
C PHE A 12 -29.94 -24.52 -19.26
N SER A 13 -30.45 -24.85 -20.45
CA SER A 13 -30.05 -26.07 -21.15
C SER A 13 -28.71 -25.89 -21.90
N VAL A 14 -27.91 -26.97 -21.95
CA VAL A 14 -26.67 -27.04 -22.74
C VAL A 14 -26.93 -26.72 -24.23
N GLN A 15 -28.08 -27.13 -24.76
CA GLN A 15 -28.42 -26.86 -26.17
C GLN A 15 -28.72 -25.37 -26.42
N HIS A 16 -29.36 -24.68 -25.48
CA HIS A 16 -29.50 -23.23 -25.55
C HIS A 16 -28.14 -22.54 -25.48
N PHE A 17 -27.28 -22.97 -24.55
CA PHE A 17 -25.95 -22.41 -24.39
C PHE A 17 -25.10 -22.51 -25.67
N ARG A 18 -25.11 -23.68 -26.32
CA ARG A 18 -24.45 -23.88 -27.63
C ARG A 18 -24.97 -22.93 -28.70
N CYS A 19 -26.28 -22.65 -28.72
CA CYS A 19 -26.88 -21.69 -29.65
C CYS A 19 -26.36 -20.27 -29.39
N VAL A 20 -26.38 -19.82 -28.12
CA VAL A 20 -25.89 -18.50 -27.71
C VAL A 20 -24.41 -18.31 -28.09
N ILE A 21 -23.56 -19.31 -27.82
CA ILE A 21 -22.14 -19.27 -28.21
C ILE A 21 -22.00 -19.20 -29.73
N SER A 22 -22.79 -19.99 -30.47
CA SER A 22 -22.74 -20.00 -31.94
C SER A 22 -23.14 -18.65 -32.54
N GLU A 23 -24.13 -17.96 -31.95
CA GLU A 23 -24.48 -16.59 -32.36
C GLU A 23 -23.36 -15.60 -32.08
N LEU A 24 -22.69 -15.70 -30.92
CA LEU A 24 -21.54 -14.86 -30.59
C LEU A 24 -20.37 -15.07 -31.57
N GLN A 25 -20.10 -16.31 -31.96
CA GLN A 25 -19.04 -16.67 -32.91
C GLN A 25 -19.31 -16.17 -34.34
N LYS A 26 -20.58 -16.03 -34.74
CA LYS A 26 -20.94 -15.46 -36.06
C LYS A 26 -20.58 -13.99 -36.18
N ILE A 27 -20.52 -13.26 -35.07
CA ILE A 27 -20.20 -11.84 -35.05
C ILE A 27 -18.69 -11.66 -35.19
N LYS A 28 -18.23 -11.29 -36.39
CA LYS A 28 -16.79 -11.10 -36.67
C LYS A 28 -16.21 -9.79 -36.14
N VAL A 29 -17.00 -8.72 -36.15
CA VAL A 29 -16.58 -7.36 -35.76
C VAL A 29 -17.69 -6.73 -34.93
N VAL A 30 -17.33 -6.08 -33.82
CA VAL A 30 -18.28 -5.42 -32.91
C VAL A 30 -18.29 -3.93 -33.17
N ASN A 31 -19.44 -3.43 -33.64
CA ASN A 31 -19.70 -2.03 -33.95
C ASN A 31 -20.86 -1.50 -33.09
N GLU A 32 -21.17 -0.21 -33.18
CA GLU A 32 -22.24 0.39 -32.37
C GLU A 32 -23.63 -0.23 -32.60
N HIS A 33 -23.90 -0.74 -33.80
CA HIS A 33 -25.20 -1.29 -34.18
C HIS A 33 -25.46 -2.68 -33.59
N ASN A 34 -24.42 -3.52 -33.48
CA ASN A 34 -24.54 -4.86 -32.91
C ASN A 34 -24.14 -4.92 -31.42
N ARG A 35 -23.69 -3.80 -30.85
CA ARG A 35 -23.23 -3.71 -29.46
C ARG A 35 -24.25 -4.25 -28.47
N GLU A 36 -25.49 -3.78 -28.52
CA GLU A 36 -26.53 -4.18 -27.56
C GLU A 36 -26.81 -5.69 -27.64
N PHE A 37 -26.86 -6.23 -28.86
CA PHE A 37 -27.02 -7.65 -29.07
C PHE A 37 -25.83 -8.46 -28.51
N VAL A 38 -24.59 -7.99 -28.69
CA VAL A 38 -23.41 -8.63 -28.09
C VAL A 38 -23.48 -8.58 -26.56
N VAL A 39 -23.88 -7.45 -25.98
CA VAL A 39 -24.06 -7.28 -24.53
C VAL A 39 -25.10 -8.27 -24.00
N ASP A 40 -26.23 -8.44 -24.68
CA ASP A 40 -27.25 -9.41 -24.32
C ASP A 40 -26.72 -10.85 -24.37
N LEU A 41 -25.94 -11.19 -25.41
CA LEU A 41 -25.30 -12.51 -25.52
C LEU A 41 -24.28 -12.74 -24.39
N LEU A 42 -23.46 -11.74 -24.06
CA LEU A 42 -22.50 -11.82 -22.94
C LEU A 42 -23.21 -12.04 -21.61
N GLN A 43 -24.31 -11.31 -21.37
CA GLN A 43 -25.13 -11.49 -20.19
C GLN A 43 -25.70 -12.92 -20.10
N CYS A 44 -26.31 -13.41 -21.20
CA CYS A 44 -26.85 -14.76 -21.24
C CYS A 44 -25.77 -15.82 -20.97
N ILE A 45 -24.58 -15.67 -21.56
CA ILE A 45 -23.47 -16.59 -21.31
C ILE A 45 -23.09 -16.60 -19.83
N VAL A 46 -22.91 -15.43 -19.21
CA VAL A 46 -22.50 -15.35 -17.81
C VAL A 46 -23.56 -15.91 -16.86
N GLU A 47 -24.83 -15.64 -17.11
CA GLU A 47 -25.93 -16.19 -16.31
C GLU A 47 -25.97 -17.72 -16.40
N ILE A 48 -25.83 -18.28 -17.61
CA ILE A 48 -25.85 -19.74 -17.83
C ILE A 48 -24.63 -20.40 -17.21
N VAL A 49 -23.43 -19.84 -17.38
CA VAL A 49 -22.19 -20.37 -16.80
C VAL A 49 -22.22 -20.33 -15.28
N THR A 50 -22.68 -19.21 -14.70
CA THR A 50 -22.79 -19.06 -13.24
C THR A 50 -23.81 -20.04 -12.64
N TYR A 51 -24.89 -20.32 -13.36
CA TYR A 51 -25.84 -21.36 -12.98
C TYR A 51 -25.22 -22.76 -13.10
N GLY A 52 -24.55 -23.04 -14.22
CA GLY A 52 -23.92 -24.34 -14.52
C GLY A 52 -22.84 -24.72 -13.51
N ASP A 53 -22.02 -23.75 -13.07
CA ASP A 53 -20.99 -23.96 -12.05
C ASP A 53 -21.53 -24.61 -10.76
N ARG A 54 -22.78 -24.28 -10.39
CA ARG A 54 -23.42 -24.76 -9.15
C ARG A 54 -24.33 -25.97 -9.35
N GLN A 55 -24.96 -26.09 -10.52
CA GLN A 55 -26.09 -27.00 -10.72
C GLN A 55 -25.88 -28.07 -11.80
N ASP A 56 -25.10 -27.77 -12.85
CA ASP A 56 -24.92 -28.69 -13.98
C ASP A 56 -23.49 -28.60 -14.57
N PRO A 57 -22.60 -29.53 -14.21
CA PRO A 57 -21.23 -29.58 -14.73
C PRO A 57 -21.13 -29.64 -16.26
N LEU A 58 -22.15 -30.18 -16.97
CA LEU A 58 -22.13 -30.30 -18.43
C LEU A 58 -22.13 -28.94 -19.13
N ILE A 59 -22.72 -27.92 -18.49
CA ILE A 59 -22.68 -26.54 -18.99
C ILE A 59 -21.23 -26.02 -18.95
N PHE A 60 -20.50 -26.32 -17.88
CA PHE A 60 -19.11 -25.92 -17.75
C PHE A 60 -18.20 -26.69 -18.70
N GLU A 61 -18.43 -27.99 -18.91
CA GLU A 61 -17.76 -28.75 -19.97
C GLU A 61 -17.96 -28.10 -21.34
N CYS A 62 -19.20 -27.71 -21.67
CA CYS A 62 -19.49 -26.98 -22.91
C CYS A 62 -18.77 -25.62 -22.96
N PHE A 63 -18.65 -24.90 -21.85
CA PHE A 63 -17.91 -23.63 -21.78
C PHE A 63 -16.42 -23.82 -22.09
N MET A 64 -15.84 -24.93 -21.61
CA MET A 64 -14.46 -25.31 -21.91
C MET A 64 -14.29 -25.74 -23.37
N GLU A 65 -15.14 -26.63 -23.87
CA GLU A 65 -15.09 -27.16 -25.24
C GLU A 65 -15.10 -26.05 -26.29
N TYR A 66 -15.95 -25.04 -26.10
CA TYR A 66 -16.10 -23.92 -27.02
C TYR A 66 -15.12 -22.76 -26.76
N GLN A 67 -14.23 -22.89 -25.78
CA GLN A 67 -13.23 -21.87 -25.43
C GLN A 67 -13.84 -20.47 -25.28
N VAL A 68 -14.94 -20.34 -24.53
CA VAL A 68 -15.71 -19.09 -24.45
C VAL A 68 -14.87 -17.88 -23.99
N LEU A 69 -13.88 -18.08 -23.11
CA LEU A 69 -12.93 -17.02 -22.73
C LEU A 69 -12.08 -16.51 -23.91
N ALA A 70 -11.75 -17.37 -24.87
CA ALA A 70 -11.06 -16.97 -26.10
C ALA A 70 -11.95 -16.07 -26.95
N GLU A 71 -13.26 -16.33 -26.98
CA GLU A 71 -14.24 -15.47 -27.66
C GLU A 71 -14.33 -14.09 -27.00
N PHE A 72 -14.25 -14.00 -25.67
CA PHE A 72 -14.18 -12.71 -24.98
C PHE A 72 -12.92 -11.92 -25.37
N VAL A 73 -11.76 -12.60 -25.42
CA VAL A 73 -10.51 -11.97 -25.91
C VAL A 73 -10.65 -11.52 -27.36
N ARG A 74 -11.30 -12.31 -28.21
CA ARG A 74 -11.56 -11.96 -29.62
C ARG A 74 -12.41 -10.70 -29.70
N ILE A 75 -13.52 -10.64 -28.98
CA ILE A 75 -14.44 -9.49 -28.95
C ILE A 75 -13.70 -8.21 -28.54
N LEU A 76 -12.85 -8.27 -27.51
CA LEU A 76 -12.02 -7.14 -27.11
C LEU A 76 -11.09 -6.66 -28.23
N LYS A 77 -10.49 -7.59 -28.99
CA LYS A 77 -9.57 -7.26 -30.10
C LYS A 77 -10.29 -6.75 -31.36
N THR A 78 -11.51 -7.21 -31.61
CA THR A 78 -12.29 -6.87 -32.81
C THR A 78 -13.31 -5.76 -32.56
N ASN A 79 -13.05 -4.90 -31.58
CA ASN A 79 -13.91 -3.76 -31.29
C ASN A 79 -13.55 -2.57 -32.19
N GLU A 80 -14.55 -1.98 -32.86
CA GLU A 80 -14.38 -0.78 -33.68
C GLU A 80 -14.82 0.46 -32.89
N ASN A 81 -14.20 0.72 -31.72
CA ASN A 81 -14.57 1.79 -30.78
C ASN A 81 -16.02 1.69 -30.26
N SER A 82 -16.61 0.49 -30.25
CA SER A 82 -17.98 0.26 -29.82
C SER A 82 -18.21 0.39 -28.30
N LYS A 83 -17.16 0.72 -27.53
CA LYS A 83 -17.18 0.81 -26.06
C LYS A 83 -17.70 -0.47 -25.38
N ILE A 84 -17.43 -1.63 -25.98
CA ILE A 84 -17.84 -2.95 -25.49
C ILE A 84 -16.97 -3.44 -24.32
N GLU A 85 -15.82 -2.79 -24.09
CA GLU A 85 -14.86 -3.15 -23.06
C GLU A 85 -15.48 -3.12 -21.66
N ALA A 86 -16.24 -2.07 -21.33
CA ALA A 86 -16.85 -1.92 -20.01
C ALA A 86 -17.90 -3.02 -19.72
N PRO A 87 -18.91 -3.28 -20.58
CA PRO A 87 -19.85 -4.38 -20.38
C PRO A 87 -19.18 -5.76 -20.30
N LEU A 88 -18.17 -6.01 -21.15
CA LEU A 88 -17.45 -7.29 -21.13
C LEU A 88 -16.70 -7.49 -19.81
N LEU A 89 -15.98 -6.47 -19.34
CA LEU A 89 -15.29 -6.51 -18.04
C LEU A 89 -16.27 -6.68 -16.87
N GLN A 90 -17.42 -6.01 -16.93
CA GLN A 90 -18.47 -6.14 -15.92
C GLN A 90 -18.99 -7.57 -15.82
N TYR A 91 -19.42 -8.15 -16.94
CA TYR A 91 -19.97 -9.50 -16.96
C TYR A 91 -18.92 -10.54 -16.61
N LEU A 92 -17.69 -10.39 -17.10
CA LEU A 92 -16.58 -11.26 -16.74
C LEU A 92 -16.25 -11.17 -15.24
N SER A 93 -16.31 -9.98 -14.65
CA SER A 93 -16.16 -9.79 -13.20
C SER A 93 -17.24 -10.53 -12.42
N ILE A 94 -18.51 -10.42 -12.83
CA ILE A 94 -19.63 -11.12 -12.20
C ILE A 94 -19.45 -12.64 -12.30
N MET A 95 -19.05 -13.14 -13.47
CA MET A 95 -18.80 -14.55 -13.70
C MET A 95 -17.73 -15.08 -12.75
N ILE A 96 -16.55 -14.44 -12.71
CA ILE A 96 -15.43 -14.87 -11.87
C ILE A 96 -15.78 -14.79 -10.39
N GLN A 97 -16.48 -13.74 -9.95
CA GLN A 97 -16.87 -13.60 -8.53
C GLN A 97 -17.79 -14.73 -8.05
N ASN A 98 -18.70 -15.21 -8.91
CA ASN A 98 -19.69 -16.22 -8.55
C ASN A 98 -19.27 -17.66 -8.84
N MET A 99 -18.12 -17.88 -9.47
CA MET A 99 -17.56 -19.23 -9.66
C MET A 99 -17.03 -19.79 -8.34
N ASP A 100 -17.56 -20.91 -7.90
CA ASP A 100 -17.19 -21.59 -6.65
C ASP A 100 -16.48 -22.93 -6.91
N ASN A 101 -16.63 -23.52 -8.11
CA ASN A 101 -15.94 -24.74 -8.48
C ASN A 101 -14.43 -24.50 -8.73
N GLU A 102 -13.58 -25.22 -7.99
CA GLU A 102 -12.13 -25.15 -8.15
C GLU A 102 -11.70 -25.45 -9.60
N GLN A 103 -12.25 -26.49 -10.23
CA GLN A 103 -11.91 -26.85 -11.61
C GLN A 103 -12.21 -25.71 -12.59
N ALA A 104 -13.29 -24.97 -12.35
CA ALA A 104 -13.66 -23.83 -13.17
C ALA A 104 -12.68 -22.67 -13.02
N ILE A 105 -12.27 -22.38 -11.78
CA ILE A 105 -11.26 -21.37 -11.47
C ILE A 105 -9.91 -21.75 -12.12
N TYR A 106 -9.48 -23.00 -11.97
CA TYR A 106 -8.26 -23.52 -12.58
C TYR A 106 -8.27 -23.38 -14.10
N TYR A 107 -9.38 -23.73 -14.76
CA TYR A 107 -9.53 -23.55 -16.20
C TYR A 107 -9.44 -22.07 -16.61
N CYS A 108 -10.11 -21.17 -15.88
CA CYS A 108 -10.11 -19.74 -16.22
C CYS A 108 -8.69 -19.13 -16.15
N PHE A 109 -7.87 -19.53 -15.17
CA PHE A 109 -6.55 -18.95 -14.96
C PHE A 109 -5.43 -19.63 -15.77
N SER A 110 -5.54 -20.93 -16.06
CA SER A 110 -4.48 -21.72 -16.72
C SER A 110 -4.25 -21.39 -18.20
N ASN A 111 -5.28 -20.96 -18.93
CA ASN A 111 -5.20 -20.82 -20.40
C ASN A 111 -4.61 -19.48 -20.88
N GLY A 112 -4.22 -18.58 -19.97
CA GLY A 112 -3.66 -17.28 -20.33
C GLY A 112 -4.66 -16.28 -20.94
N TYR A 113 -5.94 -16.63 -21.07
CA TYR A 113 -7.00 -15.72 -21.53
C TYR A 113 -7.17 -14.54 -20.57
N ILE A 114 -7.24 -14.80 -19.26
CA ILE A 114 -7.34 -13.74 -18.25
C ILE A 114 -6.15 -12.78 -18.33
N ASN A 115 -4.92 -13.31 -18.43
CA ASN A 115 -3.73 -12.48 -18.64
C ASN A 115 -3.80 -11.66 -19.94
N SER A 116 -4.38 -12.22 -21.00
CA SER A 116 -4.58 -11.50 -22.27
C SER A 116 -5.61 -10.38 -22.17
N ILE A 117 -6.65 -10.56 -21.33
CA ILE A 117 -7.66 -9.53 -21.05
C ILE A 117 -7.04 -8.43 -20.19
N ILE A 118 -6.30 -8.78 -19.13
CA ILE A 118 -5.60 -7.80 -18.27
C ILE A 118 -4.61 -6.96 -19.10
N SER A 119 -3.80 -7.59 -19.95
CA SER A 119 -2.81 -6.90 -20.78
C SER A 119 -3.39 -6.21 -22.03
N HIS A 120 -4.72 -6.18 -22.20
CA HIS A 120 -5.33 -5.50 -23.32
C HIS A 120 -5.14 -3.96 -23.21
N PRO A 121 -4.81 -3.24 -24.30
CA PRO A 121 -4.57 -1.80 -24.25
C PRO A 121 -5.88 -1.00 -24.13
N TYR A 122 -6.40 -0.88 -22.91
CA TYR A 122 -7.56 -0.04 -22.61
C TYR A 122 -7.24 1.46 -22.69
N LYS A 123 -8.21 2.25 -23.17
CA LYS A 123 -8.14 3.72 -23.17
C LYS A 123 -9.00 4.25 -22.02
N PHE A 124 -8.36 4.71 -20.95
CA PHE A 124 -9.04 5.34 -19.82
C PHE A 124 -9.20 6.84 -20.08
N ASP A 125 -10.32 7.23 -20.68
CA ASP A 125 -10.64 8.60 -21.12
C ASP A 125 -11.49 9.39 -20.10
N GLY A 126 -11.43 9.03 -18.81
CA GLY A 126 -12.20 9.64 -17.73
C GLY A 126 -13.65 9.16 -17.62
N GLY A 127 -14.06 8.15 -18.39
CA GLY A 127 -15.33 7.45 -18.20
C GLY A 127 -15.26 6.31 -17.17
N ASP A 128 -16.37 5.59 -17.00
CA ASP A 128 -16.53 4.52 -16.00
C ASP A 128 -15.68 3.27 -16.23
N LEU A 129 -14.94 3.19 -17.35
CA LEU A 129 -14.16 2.01 -17.74
C LEU A 129 -13.12 1.62 -16.68
N ALA A 130 -12.50 2.60 -16.02
CA ALA A 130 -11.53 2.34 -14.95
C ALA A 130 -12.16 1.57 -13.78
N SER A 131 -13.40 1.91 -13.40
CA SER A 131 -14.13 1.25 -12.31
C SER A 131 -14.47 -0.21 -12.65
N TYR A 132 -14.93 -0.47 -13.89
CA TYR A 132 -15.17 -1.84 -14.36
C TYR A 132 -13.89 -2.66 -14.44
N TYR A 133 -12.79 -2.07 -14.91
CA TYR A 133 -11.50 -2.73 -14.99
C TYR A 133 -10.97 -3.10 -13.59
N VAL A 134 -10.99 -2.17 -12.65
CA VAL A 134 -10.54 -2.41 -11.27
C VAL A 134 -11.42 -3.44 -10.57
N SER A 135 -12.74 -3.42 -10.81
CA SER A 135 -13.67 -4.43 -10.30
C SER A 135 -13.35 -5.83 -10.84
N PHE A 136 -12.98 -5.93 -12.12
CA PHE A 136 -12.50 -7.16 -12.74
C PHE A 136 -11.18 -7.65 -12.13
N LEU A 137 -10.17 -6.79 -11.95
CA LEU A 137 -8.93 -7.17 -11.28
C LEU A 137 -9.19 -7.67 -9.85
N ARG A 138 -10.08 -6.98 -9.11
CA ARG A 138 -10.50 -7.40 -7.76
C ARG A 138 -11.22 -8.74 -7.76
N ALA A 139 -12.09 -9.00 -8.75
CA ALA A 139 -12.76 -10.29 -8.91
C ALA A 139 -11.76 -11.44 -9.05
N ILE A 140 -10.75 -11.26 -9.91
CA ILE A 140 -9.67 -12.23 -10.08
C ILE A 140 -8.92 -12.42 -8.77
N SER A 141 -8.46 -11.32 -8.15
CA SER A 141 -7.75 -11.38 -6.87
C SER A 141 -8.51 -12.17 -5.82
N GLY A 142 -9.83 -11.96 -5.69
CA GLY A 142 -10.66 -12.68 -4.72
C GLY A 142 -10.74 -14.20 -4.91
N LYS A 143 -10.38 -14.72 -6.09
CA LYS A 143 -10.34 -16.16 -6.40
C LYS A 143 -8.92 -16.73 -6.44
N ILE A 144 -7.89 -15.89 -6.20
CA ILE A 144 -6.51 -16.37 -6.13
C ILE A 144 -6.26 -17.03 -4.78
N SER A 145 -5.64 -18.20 -4.83
CA SER A 145 -5.07 -18.91 -3.69
C SER A 145 -3.56 -19.12 -3.92
N LYS A 146 -2.88 -19.72 -2.95
CA LYS A 146 -1.46 -20.09 -3.08
C LYS A 146 -1.18 -20.98 -4.29
N ASP A 147 -2.14 -21.83 -4.65
CA ASP A 147 -1.98 -22.80 -5.75
C ASP A 147 -2.37 -22.23 -7.11
N THR A 148 -3.29 -21.27 -7.16
CA THR A 148 -3.76 -20.69 -8.44
C THR A 148 -2.98 -19.45 -8.86
N LEU A 149 -2.27 -18.79 -7.94
CA LEU A 149 -1.48 -17.60 -8.24
C LEU A 149 -0.43 -17.86 -9.33
N CYS A 150 0.26 -19.01 -9.26
CA CYS A 150 1.31 -19.37 -10.21
C CYS A 150 0.81 -19.48 -11.66
N LEU A 151 -0.50 -19.71 -11.87
CA LEU A 151 -1.14 -19.78 -13.20
C LEU A 151 -1.25 -18.41 -13.88
N LEU A 152 -1.27 -17.33 -13.08
CA LEU A 152 -1.38 -15.95 -13.58
C LEU A 152 0.00 -15.31 -13.81
N VAL A 153 1.08 -15.99 -13.44
CA VAL A 153 2.43 -15.45 -13.47
C VAL A 153 3.22 -16.10 -14.61
N LYS A 154 4.06 -15.31 -15.30
CA LYS A 154 5.02 -15.84 -16.27
C LYS A 154 6.38 -15.98 -15.60
N VAL A 155 6.81 -17.23 -15.46
CA VAL A 155 8.12 -17.60 -14.93
C VAL A 155 9.08 -17.88 -16.09
N HIS A 156 10.30 -17.37 -16.00
CA HIS A 156 11.39 -17.71 -16.92
C HIS A 156 12.62 -18.11 -16.10
N GLY A 157 13.01 -19.39 -16.19
CA GLY A 157 14.02 -19.95 -15.28
C GLY A 157 13.51 -19.96 -13.84
N ASP A 158 14.30 -19.41 -12.92
CA ASP A 158 13.97 -19.31 -11.48
C ASP A 158 13.51 -17.90 -11.09
N ALA A 159 12.96 -17.12 -12.02
CA ALA A 159 12.45 -15.79 -11.74
C ALA A 159 11.08 -15.53 -12.39
N VAL A 160 10.23 -14.83 -11.64
CA VAL A 160 8.99 -14.27 -12.16
C VAL A 160 9.34 -13.04 -13.01
N VAL A 161 9.00 -13.07 -14.30
CA VAL A 161 9.29 -11.97 -15.23
C VAL A 161 8.09 -11.07 -15.44
N SER A 162 6.88 -11.62 -15.37
CA SER A 162 5.67 -10.85 -15.60
C SER A 162 4.54 -11.33 -14.71
N PHE A 163 3.94 -10.38 -14.01
CA PHE A 163 2.72 -10.59 -13.24
C PHE A 163 1.70 -9.48 -13.58
N PRO A 164 0.97 -9.62 -14.70
CA PRO A 164 0.10 -8.57 -15.25
C PRO A 164 -0.92 -8.05 -14.25
N LEU A 165 -1.52 -8.94 -13.44
CA LEU A 165 -2.53 -8.57 -12.44
C LEU A 165 -1.97 -7.56 -11.43
N TYR A 166 -0.76 -7.78 -10.92
CA TYR A 166 -0.15 -6.88 -9.94
C TYR A 166 0.31 -5.59 -10.60
N THR A 167 1.05 -5.68 -11.71
CA THR A 167 1.60 -4.50 -12.39
C THR A 167 0.51 -3.57 -12.92
N GLU A 168 -0.57 -4.11 -13.50
CA GLU A 168 -1.69 -3.29 -13.97
C GLU A 168 -2.51 -2.71 -12.83
N ALA A 169 -2.69 -3.45 -11.72
CA ALA A 169 -3.36 -2.91 -10.54
C ALA A 169 -2.63 -1.70 -9.95
N LEU A 170 -1.29 -1.75 -9.87
CA LEU A 170 -0.50 -0.64 -9.33
C LEU A 170 -0.63 0.66 -10.13
N ARG A 171 -0.95 0.60 -11.42
CA ARG A 171 -1.22 1.81 -12.23
C ARG A 171 -2.41 2.63 -11.73
N PHE A 172 -3.32 2.00 -10.97
CA PHE A 172 -4.51 2.63 -10.38
C PHE A 172 -4.33 2.94 -8.88
N ALA A 173 -3.15 2.70 -8.31
CA ALA A 173 -2.87 2.98 -6.90
C ALA A 173 -3.15 4.44 -6.51
N HIS A 174 -2.99 5.37 -7.47
CA HIS A 174 -3.12 6.81 -7.28
C HIS A 174 -4.35 7.41 -7.94
N HIS A 175 -5.35 6.60 -8.26
CA HIS A 175 -6.56 7.09 -8.92
C HIS A 175 -7.33 8.10 -8.05
N GLU A 176 -7.99 9.09 -8.65
CA GLU A 176 -8.70 10.14 -7.89
C GLU A 176 -9.84 9.58 -7.03
N GLU A 177 -10.52 8.55 -7.53
CA GLU A 177 -11.61 7.89 -6.82
C GLU A 177 -11.13 6.97 -5.69
N LYS A 178 -11.58 7.26 -4.46
CA LYS A 178 -11.27 6.48 -3.26
C LYS A 178 -11.72 5.02 -3.34
N MET A 179 -12.84 4.72 -3.99
CA MET A 179 -13.31 3.33 -4.14
C MET A 179 -12.33 2.48 -4.96
N ILE A 180 -11.76 3.06 -6.02
CA ILE A 180 -10.72 2.41 -6.82
C ILE A 180 -9.47 2.19 -5.97
N GLN A 181 -9.00 3.20 -5.24
CA GLN A 181 -7.85 3.06 -4.33
C GLN A 181 -8.07 1.91 -3.33
N THR A 182 -9.24 1.84 -2.68
CA THR A 182 -9.56 0.78 -1.73
C THR A 182 -9.56 -0.61 -2.37
N ALA A 183 -10.10 -0.74 -3.59
CA ALA A 183 -10.08 -2.01 -4.32
C ALA A 183 -8.65 -2.47 -4.65
N ILE A 184 -7.78 -1.54 -5.09
CA ILE A 184 -6.36 -1.84 -5.37
C ILE A 184 -5.61 -2.20 -4.09
N ARG A 185 -5.81 -1.46 -2.99
CA ARG A 185 -5.22 -1.79 -1.68
C ARG A 185 -5.59 -3.20 -1.21
N SER A 186 -6.87 -3.55 -1.30
CA SER A 186 -7.35 -4.89 -0.96
C SER A 186 -6.74 -5.97 -1.87
N LEU A 187 -6.59 -5.70 -3.17
CA LEU A 187 -5.92 -6.59 -4.11
C LEU A 187 -4.44 -6.78 -3.77
N VAL A 188 -3.70 -5.70 -3.50
CA VAL A 188 -2.28 -5.76 -3.13
C VAL A 188 -2.09 -6.54 -1.84
N LEU A 189 -2.91 -6.28 -0.82
CA LEU A 189 -2.86 -7.02 0.45
C LEU A 189 -3.14 -8.51 0.25
N ASN A 190 -4.15 -8.86 -0.54
CA ASN A 190 -4.47 -10.25 -0.82
C ASN A 190 -3.32 -10.95 -1.54
N ILE A 191 -2.76 -10.32 -2.58
CA ILE A 191 -1.61 -10.86 -3.32
C ILE A 191 -0.42 -11.06 -2.38
N CYS A 192 -0.07 -10.08 -1.56
CA CYS A 192 0.99 -10.26 -0.56
C CYS A 192 0.66 -11.48 0.34
N ASN A 193 -0.55 -11.58 0.86
CA ASN A 193 -0.91 -12.70 1.75
C ASN A 193 -0.79 -14.09 1.10
N VAL A 194 -1.13 -14.21 -0.20
CA VAL A 194 -1.11 -15.50 -0.91
C VAL A 194 0.19 -15.79 -1.69
N SER A 195 1.11 -14.83 -1.78
CA SER A 195 2.34 -14.96 -2.58
C SER A 195 3.31 -16.00 -2.01
N ASP A 196 3.97 -16.72 -2.92
CA ASP A 196 5.11 -17.59 -2.65
C ASP A 196 6.43 -16.81 -2.72
N ASP A 197 7.55 -17.47 -2.40
CA ASP A 197 8.86 -16.80 -2.32
C ASP A 197 9.28 -16.19 -3.66
N MET A 198 8.96 -16.84 -4.79
CA MET A 198 9.28 -16.37 -6.14
C MET A 198 8.56 -15.08 -6.50
N VAL A 199 7.26 -15.02 -6.22
CA VAL A 199 6.43 -13.84 -6.48
C VAL A 199 6.75 -12.73 -5.49
N TYR A 200 7.10 -13.08 -4.25
CA TYR A 200 7.63 -12.13 -3.29
C TYR A 200 8.91 -11.46 -3.77
N GLN A 201 9.86 -12.21 -4.33
CA GLN A 201 11.06 -11.61 -4.92
C GLN A 201 10.71 -10.62 -6.03
N PHE A 202 9.71 -10.92 -6.88
CA PHE A 202 9.24 -9.98 -7.89
C PHE A 202 8.63 -8.71 -7.30
N ILE A 203 7.81 -8.81 -6.24
CA ILE A 203 7.22 -7.66 -5.55
C ILE A 203 8.29 -6.75 -4.91
N LEU A 204 9.38 -7.35 -4.40
CA LEU A 204 10.48 -6.62 -3.75
C LEU A 204 11.51 -6.06 -4.74
N THR A 205 11.52 -6.53 -5.99
CA THR A 205 12.48 -6.09 -7.00
C THR A 205 11.99 -4.82 -7.73
N PRO A 206 12.83 -3.78 -7.89
CA PRO A 206 12.49 -2.61 -8.70
C PRO A 206 12.19 -3.00 -10.16
N PRO A 207 11.23 -2.34 -10.84
CA PRO A 207 10.50 -1.13 -10.44
C PRO A 207 9.26 -1.37 -9.57
N VAL A 208 8.89 -2.62 -9.33
CA VAL A 208 7.62 -2.99 -8.68
C VAL A 208 7.60 -2.58 -7.20
N SER A 209 8.74 -2.66 -6.54
CA SER A 209 8.89 -2.25 -5.13
C SER A 209 8.82 -0.74 -4.90
N GLU A 210 8.95 0.10 -5.94
CA GLU A 210 8.84 1.56 -5.84
C GLU A 210 7.49 1.99 -5.28
N TYR A 211 6.44 1.17 -5.46
CA TYR A 211 5.12 1.37 -4.87
C TYR A 211 5.16 1.63 -3.35
N PHE A 212 5.98 0.89 -2.61
CA PHE A 212 6.09 1.05 -1.15
C PHE A 212 6.79 2.36 -0.79
N SER A 213 7.82 2.73 -1.55
CA SER A 213 8.49 4.01 -1.41
C SER A 213 7.52 5.17 -1.70
N ASP A 214 6.75 5.08 -2.78
CA ASP A 214 5.76 6.08 -3.15
C ASP A 214 4.70 6.25 -2.06
N LEU A 215 4.26 5.16 -1.42
CA LEU A 215 3.30 5.22 -0.30
C LEU A 215 3.82 6.12 0.83
N VAL A 216 5.11 5.99 1.17
CA VAL A 216 5.73 6.80 2.22
C VAL A 216 5.86 8.26 1.77
N HIS A 217 6.25 8.51 0.52
CA HIS A 217 6.30 9.87 -0.04
C HIS A 217 4.94 10.56 0.04
N ARG A 218 3.86 9.85 -0.30
CA ARG A 218 2.49 10.40 -0.18
C ARG A 218 2.09 10.70 1.26
N LEU A 219 2.42 9.80 2.18
CA LEU A 219 2.17 10.04 3.59
C LEU A 219 2.92 11.30 4.06
N ARG A 220 4.17 11.48 3.63
CA ARG A 220 4.97 12.68 3.88
C ARG A 220 4.33 13.93 3.29
N ASP A 221 3.82 13.88 2.06
CA ASP A 221 3.13 15.02 1.44
C ASP A 221 1.85 15.40 2.21
N LEU A 222 1.07 14.41 2.67
CA LEU A 222 -0.09 14.66 3.54
C LEU A 222 0.32 15.33 4.85
N CYS A 223 1.45 14.92 5.43
CA CYS A 223 2.01 15.55 6.63
C CYS A 223 2.38 17.01 6.38
N PHE A 224 3.00 17.35 5.24
CA PHE A 224 3.28 18.74 4.89
C PHE A 224 2.01 19.55 4.63
N CYS A 225 1.02 18.99 3.95
CA CYS A 225 -0.27 19.65 3.76
C CYS A 225 -0.96 19.98 5.09
N LEU A 226 -0.86 19.09 6.07
CA LEU A 226 -1.38 19.33 7.42
C LEU A 226 -0.66 20.51 8.09
N ASP A 227 0.66 20.58 7.97
CA ASP A 227 1.47 21.66 8.54
C ASP A 227 1.13 23.02 7.92
N VAL A 228 0.95 23.07 6.60
CA VAL A 228 0.53 24.29 5.88
C VAL A 228 -0.81 24.80 6.40
N ILE A 229 -1.80 23.92 6.62
CA ILE A 229 -3.12 24.32 7.14
C ILE A 229 -3.00 24.82 8.60
N LEU A 230 -2.10 24.25 9.40
CA LEU A 230 -1.87 24.68 10.78
C LEU A 230 -1.25 26.08 10.87
N HIS A 231 -0.38 26.43 9.91
CA HIS A 231 0.31 27.73 9.86
C HIS A 231 -0.36 28.76 8.96
N ASP A 232 -1.50 28.43 8.33
CA ASP A 232 -2.28 29.37 7.54
C ASP A 232 -2.88 30.46 8.45
N LYS A 233 -2.24 31.62 8.46
CA LYS A 233 -2.66 32.83 9.20
C LYS A 233 -3.71 33.65 8.43
N GLY A 234 -4.22 33.16 7.30
CA GLY A 234 -5.23 33.85 6.50
C GLY A 234 -6.56 34.04 7.22
N GLU A 235 -7.40 34.96 6.72
CA GLU A 235 -8.78 35.23 7.20
C GLU A 235 -9.76 34.07 6.91
N MET A 236 -9.33 32.82 7.05
CA MET A 236 -10.21 31.67 6.99
C MET A 236 -11.01 31.58 8.28
N GLU A 237 -12.34 31.45 8.16
CA GLU A 237 -13.20 31.17 9.31
C GLU A 237 -12.63 29.96 10.08
N ASN A 238 -12.43 30.11 11.40
CA ASN A 238 -11.86 29.06 12.27
C ASN A 238 -12.51 27.67 12.07
N GLN A 239 -13.78 27.64 11.66
CA GLN A 239 -14.51 26.41 11.35
C GLN A 239 -13.99 25.70 10.08
N LYS A 240 -13.59 26.44 9.04
CA LYS A 240 -13.02 25.88 7.80
C LYS A 240 -11.64 25.31 8.04
N ILE A 241 -10.79 25.98 8.82
CA ILE A 241 -9.48 25.48 9.24
C ILE A 241 -9.66 24.18 10.03
N ARG A 242 -10.55 24.16 11.03
CA ARG A 242 -10.84 22.95 11.81
C ARG A 242 -11.31 21.79 10.95
N ASN A 243 -12.24 22.03 10.02
CA ASN A 243 -12.74 20.99 9.13
C ASN A 243 -11.62 20.48 8.19
N GLY A 244 -10.74 21.37 7.70
CA GLY A 244 -9.58 21.01 6.90
C GLY A 244 -8.58 20.15 7.66
N LEU A 245 -8.28 20.48 8.92
CA LEU A 245 -7.40 19.70 9.79
C LEU A 245 -7.96 18.30 10.08
N ILE A 246 -9.26 18.19 10.37
CA ILE A 246 -9.92 16.88 10.56
C ILE A 246 -9.80 16.04 9.29
N LEU A 247 -10.15 16.61 8.14
CA LEU A 247 -10.09 15.89 6.86
C LEU A 247 -8.67 15.41 6.51
N GLN A 248 -7.64 16.22 6.72
CA GLN A 248 -6.26 15.80 6.45
C GLN A 248 -5.76 14.78 7.48
N SER A 249 -6.14 14.96 8.75
CA SER A 249 -5.85 13.97 9.80
C SER A 249 -6.45 12.61 9.47
N ASP A 250 -7.72 12.57 9.03
CA ASP A 250 -8.39 11.32 8.67
C ASP A 250 -7.66 10.60 7.52
N LYS A 251 -7.22 11.35 6.50
CA LYS A 251 -6.41 10.79 5.40
C LYS A 251 -5.08 10.21 5.88
N ILE A 252 -4.38 10.90 6.78
CA ILE A 252 -3.12 10.40 7.37
C ILE A 252 -3.38 9.10 8.13
N VAL A 253 -4.44 9.07 8.93
CA VAL A 253 -4.82 7.88 9.71
C VAL A 253 -5.18 6.71 8.78
N ASP A 254 -5.91 6.95 7.69
CA ASP A 254 -6.23 5.93 6.69
C ASP A 254 -4.97 5.33 6.04
N GLU A 255 -3.98 6.16 5.68
CA GLU A 255 -2.69 5.66 5.18
C GLU A 255 -1.95 4.84 6.23
N LEU A 256 -1.93 5.30 7.50
CA LEU A 256 -1.27 4.57 8.59
C LEU A 256 -1.92 3.21 8.86
N TYR A 257 -3.26 3.10 8.77
CA TYR A 257 -3.94 1.81 8.85
C TYR A 257 -3.58 0.91 7.68
N TYR A 258 -3.45 1.46 6.47
CA TYR A 258 -2.99 0.66 5.33
C TYR A 258 -1.56 0.15 5.51
N PHE A 259 -0.64 0.97 6.06
CA PHE A 259 0.70 0.50 6.44
C PHE A 259 0.64 -0.60 7.49
N LYS A 260 -0.22 -0.45 8.51
CA LYS A 260 -0.44 -1.49 9.52
C LYS A 260 -0.91 -2.79 8.89
N ASP A 261 -1.87 -2.73 7.95
CA ASP A 261 -2.38 -3.91 7.26
C ASP A 261 -1.26 -4.60 6.46
N ILE A 262 -0.41 -3.85 5.75
CA ILE A 262 0.75 -4.40 5.02
C ILE A 262 1.73 -5.07 6.00
N LEU A 263 2.05 -4.42 7.12
CA LEU A 263 2.97 -4.95 8.12
C LEU A 263 2.40 -6.19 8.83
N SER A 264 1.07 -6.26 8.96
CA SER A 264 0.36 -7.38 9.58
C SER A 264 0.37 -8.67 8.74
N VAL A 265 0.73 -8.60 7.45
CA VAL A 265 0.94 -9.78 6.60
C VAL A 265 2.02 -10.70 7.19
N GLY A 266 2.94 -10.15 8.00
CA GLY A 266 3.86 -10.94 8.83
C GLY A 266 4.98 -11.61 8.06
N LYS A 267 5.35 -11.07 6.88
CA LYS A 267 6.44 -11.58 6.05
C LYS A 267 7.70 -10.73 6.29
N PRO A 268 8.80 -11.32 6.76
CA PRO A 268 9.93 -10.57 7.31
C PRO A 268 10.57 -9.61 6.30
N HIS A 269 10.74 -10.04 5.05
CA HIS A 269 11.34 -9.18 4.01
C HIS A 269 10.45 -7.99 3.62
N LEU A 270 9.13 -8.20 3.53
CA LEU A 270 8.18 -7.12 3.25
C LEU A 270 8.11 -6.15 4.43
N THR A 271 8.00 -6.67 5.64
CA THR A 271 7.99 -5.89 6.87
C THR A 271 9.27 -5.06 7.01
N GLY A 272 10.43 -5.67 6.73
CA GLY A 272 11.73 -4.99 6.73
C GLY A 272 11.77 -3.83 5.75
N LEU A 273 11.45 -4.07 4.47
CA LEU A 273 11.48 -3.05 3.42
C LEU A 273 10.51 -1.89 3.71
N VAL A 274 9.29 -2.19 4.14
CA VAL A 274 8.29 -1.15 4.45
C VAL A 274 8.68 -0.36 5.71
N THR A 275 9.25 -1.04 6.71
CA THR A 275 9.74 -0.36 7.93
C THR A 275 10.93 0.53 7.62
N GLU A 276 11.89 0.06 6.82
CA GLU A 276 13.03 0.87 6.38
C GLU A 276 12.57 2.11 5.60
N ASN A 277 11.65 1.93 4.65
CA ASN A 277 11.08 3.04 3.89
C ASN A 277 10.35 4.04 4.81
N LEU A 278 9.56 3.56 5.78
CA LEU A 278 8.89 4.43 6.77
C LEU A 278 9.89 5.17 7.66
N LEU A 279 10.95 4.50 8.10
CA LEU A 279 11.98 5.09 8.94
C LEU A 279 12.73 6.20 8.21
N ASN A 280 13.28 5.89 7.03
CA ASN A 280 14.10 6.80 6.24
C ASN A 280 13.26 7.91 5.59
N GLY A 281 12.08 7.57 5.09
CA GLY A 281 11.22 8.50 4.36
C GLY A 281 10.38 9.43 5.24
N LEU A 282 10.03 9.01 6.46
CA LEU A 282 9.12 9.77 7.34
C LEU A 282 9.67 9.96 8.74
N VAL A 283 10.00 8.89 9.47
CA VAL A 283 10.32 8.99 10.92
C VAL A 283 11.58 9.81 11.17
N PHE A 284 12.69 9.52 10.50
CA PHE A 284 13.93 10.28 10.69
C PHE A 284 13.79 11.75 10.27
N PRO A 285 13.23 12.09 9.08
CA PRO A 285 13.00 13.49 8.71
C PRO A 285 12.11 14.27 9.70
N VAL A 286 11.05 13.64 10.20
CA VAL A 286 10.12 14.26 11.16
C VAL A 286 10.79 14.47 12.52
N LEU A 287 11.53 13.47 13.02
CA LEU A 287 12.25 13.58 14.29
C LEU A 287 13.39 14.60 14.20
N ILE A 288 14.13 14.64 13.10
CA ILE A 288 15.17 15.67 12.89
C ILE A 288 14.53 17.05 12.87
N SER A 289 13.39 17.24 12.17
CA SER A 289 12.67 18.51 12.15
C SER A 289 12.24 18.95 13.55
N LEU A 290 11.69 18.03 14.36
CA LEU A 290 11.33 18.27 15.75
C LEU A 290 12.53 18.73 16.61
N LEU A 291 13.71 18.15 16.37
CA LEU A 291 14.93 18.39 17.15
C LEU A 291 15.71 19.64 16.69
N VAL A 292 15.51 20.08 15.43
CA VAL A 292 16.20 21.22 14.79
C VAL A 292 15.34 22.49 14.79
N SER A 293 14.03 22.39 15.01
CA SER A 293 13.02 23.48 14.99
C SER A 293 13.33 24.70 15.88
N LYS A 294 14.44 24.72 16.63
CA LYS A 294 14.89 25.89 17.39
C LYS A 294 15.51 26.99 16.52
N ASN A 295 15.97 26.71 15.29
CA ASN A 295 16.98 27.59 14.67
C ASN A 295 16.77 28.14 13.24
N ASN A 296 15.79 27.77 12.40
CA ASN A 296 15.51 28.49 11.12
C ASN A 296 14.20 28.00 10.44
N ASP A 297 13.47 28.93 9.82
CA ASP A 297 12.07 28.82 9.36
C ASP A 297 11.82 28.17 7.97
N GLU A 298 12.80 27.58 7.28
CA GLU A 298 12.63 27.44 5.81
C GLU A 298 12.45 26.02 5.22
N SER A 299 12.44 24.92 5.99
CA SER A 299 12.23 23.60 5.33
C SER A 299 11.74 22.42 6.19
N GLY A 300 11.44 22.62 7.47
CA GLY A 300 11.04 21.53 8.38
C GLY A 300 9.55 21.54 8.72
N LEU A 301 8.99 20.37 9.00
CA LEU A 301 7.68 20.25 9.65
C LEU A 301 7.72 20.95 11.01
N SER A 302 6.67 21.67 11.37
CA SER A 302 6.63 22.29 12.70
C SER A 302 6.66 21.27 13.83
N ALA A 303 7.11 21.70 15.02
CA ALA A 303 7.22 20.84 16.19
C ALA A 303 5.86 20.22 16.59
N VAL A 304 4.76 20.97 16.47
CA VAL A 304 3.40 20.49 16.77
C VAL A 304 3.01 19.35 15.83
N THR A 305 3.17 19.56 14.53
CA THR A 305 2.82 18.57 13.49
C THR A 305 3.71 17.34 13.60
N SER A 306 5.00 17.53 13.88
CA SER A 306 5.96 16.44 14.06
C SER A 306 5.62 15.54 15.26
N LEU A 307 5.29 16.14 16.42
CA LEU A 307 4.83 15.40 17.58
C LEU A 307 3.52 14.65 17.31
N TYR A 308 2.59 15.30 16.61
CA TYR A 308 1.33 14.69 16.23
C TYR A 308 1.54 13.45 15.34
N ILE A 309 2.35 13.55 14.29
CA ILE A 309 2.61 12.46 13.34
C ILE A 309 3.28 11.29 14.04
N VAL A 310 4.33 11.54 14.83
CA VAL A 310 5.05 10.47 15.55
C VAL A 310 4.12 9.79 16.56
N SER A 311 3.32 10.55 17.29
CA SER A 311 2.31 10.02 18.21
C SER A 311 1.30 9.12 17.48
N ARG A 312 0.76 9.56 16.35
CA ARG A 312 -0.19 8.76 15.54
C ARG A 312 0.44 7.52 14.93
N LEU A 313 1.66 7.62 14.42
CA LEU A 313 2.39 6.50 13.86
C LEU A 313 2.61 5.40 14.91
N LEU A 314 3.06 5.78 16.12
CA LEU A 314 3.25 4.85 17.23
C LEU A 314 1.92 4.25 17.73
N GLN A 315 0.82 5.01 17.72
CA GLN A 315 -0.51 4.50 18.09
C GLN A 315 -1.07 3.48 17.09
N VAL A 316 -0.97 3.76 15.79
CA VAL A 316 -1.65 2.97 14.75
C VAL A 316 -0.80 1.78 14.32
N VAL A 317 0.42 2.05 13.85
CA VAL A 317 1.33 1.03 13.33
C VAL A 317 1.91 0.24 14.50
N GLY A 318 2.43 0.95 15.51
CA GLY A 318 2.96 0.35 16.73
C GLY A 318 4.04 -0.71 16.50
N GLY A 319 4.35 -1.46 17.54
CA GLY A 319 5.34 -2.55 17.50
C GLY A 319 6.67 -2.18 18.14
N ARG A 320 7.28 -3.17 18.81
CA ARG A 320 8.53 -3.00 19.58
C ARG A 320 9.66 -2.40 18.74
N SER A 321 9.80 -2.82 17.48
CA SER A 321 10.83 -2.28 16.57
C SER A 321 10.64 -0.79 16.29
N MET A 322 9.44 -0.35 15.91
CA MET A 322 9.17 1.06 15.60
C MET A 322 9.32 1.96 16.84
N ILE A 323 8.85 1.49 17.99
CA ILE A 323 8.95 2.20 19.28
C ILE A 323 10.42 2.32 19.70
N ASN A 324 11.19 1.24 19.61
CA ASN A 324 12.61 1.24 19.93
C ASN A 324 13.39 2.18 18.99
N ASN A 325 13.10 2.17 17.70
CA ASN A 325 13.75 3.06 16.73
C ASN A 325 13.48 4.54 17.05
N VAL A 326 12.23 4.91 17.32
CA VAL A 326 11.88 6.28 17.72
C VAL A 326 12.57 6.66 19.04
N ALA A 327 12.55 5.79 20.04
CA ALA A 327 13.23 6.01 21.32
C ALA A 327 14.74 6.20 21.13
N CYS A 328 15.40 5.33 20.35
CA CYS A 328 16.82 5.41 20.05
C CYS A 328 17.21 6.75 19.43
N VAL A 329 16.44 7.26 18.46
CA VAL A 329 16.72 8.57 17.84
C VAL A 329 16.60 9.71 18.86
N ILE A 330 15.57 9.67 19.71
CA ILE A 330 15.37 10.67 20.77
C ILE A 330 16.52 10.64 21.79
N PHE A 331 16.92 9.45 22.26
CA PHE A 331 18.02 9.29 23.22
C PHE A 331 19.36 9.67 22.61
N PHE A 332 19.61 9.29 21.35
CA PHE A 332 20.87 9.59 20.67
C PHE A 332 21.06 11.09 20.45
N TYR A 333 20.00 11.82 20.09
CA TYR A 333 20.05 13.28 20.03
C TYR A 333 20.37 13.89 21.41
N HIS A 334 19.74 13.39 22.48
CA HIS A 334 20.00 13.88 23.83
C HIS A 334 21.47 13.68 24.22
N PHE A 335 22.03 12.51 23.90
CA PHE A 335 23.43 12.17 24.17
C PHE A 335 24.42 13.00 23.35
N LEU A 336 24.16 13.20 22.05
CA LEU A 336 25.01 14.03 21.20
C LEU A 336 24.99 15.52 21.61
N ASN A 337 23.84 16.05 21.98
CA ASN A 337 23.72 17.43 22.46
C ASN A 337 24.44 17.62 23.80
N LEU A 338 24.47 16.58 24.66
CA LEU A 338 25.30 16.57 25.88
C LEU A 338 26.79 16.67 25.54
N ASN A 339 27.27 15.86 24.60
CA ASN A 339 28.69 15.81 24.21
C ASN A 339 29.19 17.08 23.49
N VAL A 340 28.35 17.70 22.65
CA VAL A 340 28.69 18.98 22.00
C VAL A 340 28.91 20.09 23.04
N ARG A 341 28.20 20.02 24.18
CA ARG A 341 28.37 21.00 25.27
C ARG A 341 29.58 20.74 26.16
N ILE A 342 29.94 19.49 26.42
CA ILE A 342 31.20 19.15 27.13
C ILE A 342 32.41 19.71 26.35
N ARG A 343 32.31 19.78 25.00
CA ARG A 343 33.35 20.38 24.16
C ARG A 343 33.29 21.91 24.08
N SER A 344 32.09 22.49 24.15
CA SER A 344 31.88 23.95 24.11
C SER A 344 32.22 24.66 25.43
N ASP A 345 32.11 24.00 26.59
CA ASP A 345 32.54 24.58 27.87
C ASP A 345 34.07 24.56 28.03
N GLY A 346 34.80 23.97 27.08
CA GLY A 346 36.26 23.92 27.06
C GLY A 346 36.96 24.92 26.13
N ASN A 347 36.26 25.57 25.19
CA ASN A 347 36.87 26.59 24.32
C ASN A 347 35.80 27.53 23.75
N ALA A 348 35.76 28.75 24.28
CA ALA A 348 35.14 29.86 23.59
C ALA A 348 36.00 30.21 22.37
N THR A 349 35.53 29.92 21.15
CA THR A 349 35.69 30.79 19.97
C THR A 349 34.96 30.21 18.75
N ASP A 350 34.19 31.12 18.15
CA ASP A 350 33.73 31.21 16.76
C ASP A 350 32.73 30.18 16.20
N GLY A 351 31.64 30.74 15.68
CA GLY A 351 30.49 30.02 15.13
C GLY A 351 30.63 29.72 13.64
N HIS A 352 29.66 28.93 13.17
CA HIS A 352 29.42 28.48 11.78
C HIS A 352 30.29 27.33 11.25
N ASP A 353 29.96 26.08 11.60
CA ASP A 353 29.72 24.97 10.64
C ASP A 353 29.27 23.63 11.28
N ASP A 354 28.67 23.64 12.48
CA ASP A 354 28.44 22.42 13.31
C ASP A 354 27.31 21.48 12.84
N ILE A 355 26.58 21.82 11.77
CA ILE A 355 25.41 21.07 11.28
C ILE A 355 25.83 19.90 10.36
N LYS A 356 26.90 20.07 9.57
CA LYS A 356 27.41 19.05 8.63
C LYS A 356 27.90 17.76 9.30
N PRO A 357 28.60 17.76 10.45
CA PRO A 357 29.06 16.52 11.08
C PRO A 357 27.94 15.71 11.73
N PHE A 358 26.86 16.35 12.21
CA PHE A 358 25.69 15.66 12.79
C PHE A 358 24.93 14.87 11.73
N VAL A 359 24.56 15.52 10.63
CA VAL A 359 23.83 14.87 9.52
C VAL A 359 24.67 13.74 8.91
N LYS A 360 25.99 13.94 8.78
CA LYS A 360 26.92 12.92 8.25
C LYS A 360 27.11 11.71 9.19
N ARG A 361 27.21 11.91 10.51
CA ARG A 361 27.25 10.78 11.47
C ARG A 361 25.92 10.09 11.59
N PHE A 362 24.81 10.81 11.45
CA PHE A 362 23.49 10.22 11.47
C PHE A 362 23.27 9.34 10.23
N SER A 363 23.68 9.78 9.03
CA SER A 363 23.61 8.96 7.82
C SER A 363 24.56 7.74 7.85
N GLU A 364 25.70 7.83 8.55
CA GLU A 364 26.58 6.69 8.83
C GLU A 364 25.99 5.69 9.85
N ILE A 365 25.05 6.13 10.71
CA ILE A 365 24.37 5.28 11.70
C ILE A 365 23.05 4.74 11.15
N GLU A 366 22.35 5.50 10.31
CA GLU A 366 21.20 5.05 9.50
C GLU A 366 21.58 3.79 8.70
N SER A 367 22.77 3.77 8.09
CA SER A 367 23.32 2.59 7.42
C SER A 367 23.76 1.46 8.37
N THR A 368 23.76 1.66 9.68
CA THR A 368 24.13 0.63 10.66
C THR A 368 22.88 0.06 11.35
N ILE A 369 21.86 0.88 11.60
CA ILE A 369 20.57 0.49 12.20
C ILE A 369 19.73 -0.32 11.19
N CYS A 370 19.75 0.03 9.90
CA CYS A 370 19.00 -0.68 8.85
C CYS A 370 19.55 -2.07 8.52
N TYR A 371 20.81 -2.40 8.90
CA TYR A 371 21.47 -3.66 8.54
C TYR A 371 21.61 -4.66 9.69
N ALA A 372 20.99 -4.44 10.85
CA ALA A 372 20.99 -5.45 11.91
C ALA A 372 20.05 -6.62 11.51
N PRO A 373 20.56 -7.84 11.24
CA PRO A 373 19.71 -8.95 10.85
C PRO A 373 18.87 -9.39 12.04
N GLU A 374 17.55 -9.48 11.87
CA GLU A 374 16.66 -10.17 12.79
C GLU A 374 17.01 -11.67 12.80
N LEU A 375 17.97 -12.05 13.64
CA LEU A 375 18.25 -13.45 13.94
C LEU A 375 17.15 -13.97 14.86
N ASN A 376 16.19 -14.69 14.25
CA ASN A 376 15.31 -15.61 14.94
C ASN A 376 16.13 -16.73 15.57
N GLY A 377 16.41 -16.59 16.86
CA GLY A 377 17.07 -17.63 17.64
C GLY A 377 17.26 -17.13 19.07
N ALA A 378 16.60 -17.79 20.01
CA ALA A 378 16.77 -17.55 21.43
C ALA A 378 18.25 -17.79 21.81
N GLU A 379 19.02 -16.72 21.94
CA GLU A 379 20.17 -16.61 22.84
C GLU A 379 20.62 -15.15 22.90
N SER A 380 20.80 -14.67 24.13
CA SER A 380 21.10 -13.28 24.47
C SER A 380 22.39 -12.76 23.82
N ILE A 381 22.26 -11.83 22.86
CA ILE A 381 23.37 -10.97 22.40
C ILE A 381 22.97 -9.49 22.54
N THR A 382 22.19 -9.15 23.56
CA THR A 382 22.00 -7.76 24.02
C THR A 382 23.20 -7.22 24.81
N GLY A 383 24.29 -8.01 24.94
CA GLY A 383 25.42 -7.68 25.82
C GLY A 383 26.69 -7.15 25.15
N ASN A 384 27.02 -7.53 23.90
CA ASN A 384 28.43 -7.46 23.48
C ASN A 384 28.80 -6.47 22.36
N TYR A 385 27.85 -5.81 21.68
CA TYR A 385 28.20 -4.82 20.64
C TYR A 385 28.09 -3.36 21.07
N LEU A 386 27.30 -3.04 22.11
CA LEU A 386 27.36 -1.74 22.80
C LEU A 386 28.32 -1.75 24.01
N GLY A 387 28.69 -2.92 24.52
CA GLY A 387 29.51 -3.05 25.75
C GLY A 387 30.93 -2.49 25.61
N ALA A 388 31.59 -2.75 24.47
CA ALA A 388 33.00 -2.37 24.29
C ALA A 388 33.26 -0.85 24.19
N HIS A 389 32.22 -0.06 23.89
CA HIS A 389 32.31 1.41 23.89
C HIS A 389 31.50 2.08 25.02
N GLY A 390 30.78 1.30 25.83
CA GLY A 390 29.98 1.82 26.95
C GLY A 390 30.70 1.78 28.30
N GLU A 391 31.55 0.76 28.54
CA GLU A 391 32.16 0.55 29.86
C GLU A 391 33.25 1.58 30.21
N ASP A 392 34.02 2.06 29.23
CA ASP A 392 34.98 3.17 29.43
C ASP A 392 34.31 4.56 29.49
N PHE A 393 33.02 4.67 29.13
CA PHE A 393 32.29 5.96 29.09
C PHE A 393 31.42 6.22 30.33
N MET A 394 31.03 5.17 31.05
CA MET A 394 30.14 5.28 32.23
C MET A 394 30.88 5.52 33.56
N SER A 395 32.22 5.44 33.61
CA SER A 395 32.99 5.62 34.85
C SER A 395 33.17 7.08 35.28
N GLY A 396 32.58 8.05 34.57
CA GLY A 396 32.86 9.48 34.74
C GLY A 396 31.79 10.33 35.44
N PHE A 397 30.59 9.83 35.71
CA PHE A 397 29.47 10.71 36.10
C PHE A 397 28.96 10.47 37.53
N SER A 398 29.17 11.45 38.41
CA SER A 398 28.51 11.56 39.70
C SER A 398 27.06 12.03 39.54
N ALA A 399 26.15 11.44 40.32
CA ALA A 399 24.69 11.58 40.22
C ALA A 399 24.10 13.00 40.39
N ASP A 400 24.91 14.02 40.68
CA ASP A 400 24.44 15.39 40.97
C ASP A 400 24.27 16.30 39.74
N GLU A 401 24.83 15.97 38.56
CA GLU A 401 24.75 16.83 37.36
C GLU A 401 23.47 16.65 36.52
N ILE A 402 22.63 15.66 36.83
CA ILE A 402 21.43 15.32 36.06
C ILE A 402 20.32 16.39 36.18
N CYS A 403 20.41 17.33 37.13
CA CYS A 403 19.28 18.18 37.51
C CYS A 403 19.22 19.59 36.85
N SER A 404 20.23 20.05 36.10
CA SER A 404 20.31 21.50 35.77
C SER A 404 19.67 21.97 34.46
N LYS A 405 19.44 21.14 33.43
CA LYS A 405 18.79 21.60 32.17
C LYS A 405 18.09 20.44 31.47
N ARG A 406 16.80 20.24 31.78
CA ARG A 406 15.93 19.26 31.09
C ARG A 406 15.76 19.70 29.64
N ARG A 407 16.29 18.92 28.68
CA ARG A 407 16.30 19.24 27.23
C ARG A 407 15.78 18.06 26.39
N GLY A 408 15.22 18.36 25.22
CA GLY A 408 14.60 17.37 24.32
C GLY A 408 13.07 17.41 24.40
N ILE A 409 12.39 16.26 24.29
CA ILE A 409 10.91 16.20 24.41
C ILE A 409 10.42 16.76 25.74
N LEU A 410 11.20 16.61 26.81
CA LEU A 410 10.90 17.16 28.13
C LEU A 410 10.82 18.70 28.13
N GLU A 411 11.51 19.40 27.22
CA GLU A 411 11.38 20.86 27.07
C GLU A 411 9.99 21.24 26.51
N PHE A 412 9.43 20.42 25.60
CA PHE A 412 8.07 20.61 25.07
C PHE A 412 6.96 20.26 26.06
N VAL A 413 7.20 19.29 26.95
CA VAL A 413 6.28 18.89 28.03
C VAL A 413 6.11 19.98 29.10
N PHE A 414 7.14 20.82 29.27
CA PHE A 414 7.13 21.94 30.20
C PHE A 414 7.04 23.30 29.49
N SER A 415 6.67 23.32 28.19
CA SER A 415 6.43 24.56 27.44
C SER A 415 5.15 25.25 27.92
N GLU A 416 5.15 26.59 27.96
CA GLU A 416 3.95 27.40 28.26
C GLU A 416 2.90 27.33 27.12
N ASP A 417 3.31 26.89 25.92
CA ASP A 417 2.41 26.66 24.78
C ASP A 417 1.61 25.35 24.95
N CYS A 418 0.33 25.48 25.28
CA CYS A 418 -0.62 24.36 25.37
C CYS A 418 -0.68 23.49 24.09
N SER A 419 -0.34 24.06 22.93
CA SER A 419 -0.28 23.37 21.63
C SER A 419 0.88 22.36 21.53
N LEU A 420 1.95 22.53 22.31
CA LEU A 420 3.12 21.65 22.35
C LEU A 420 3.08 20.70 23.57
N LEU A 421 2.45 21.12 24.66
CA LEU A 421 2.32 20.34 25.89
C LEU A 421 1.43 19.10 25.71
N LEU A 422 0.28 19.22 25.05
CA LEU A 422 -0.65 18.09 24.87
C LEU A 422 -0.08 16.98 23.96
N PRO A 423 0.51 17.27 22.79
CA PRO A 423 1.12 16.25 21.93
C PRO A 423 2.34 15.58 22.58
N SER A 424 3.16 16.32 23.31
CA SER A 424 4.36 15.79 23.96
C SER A 424 4.03 14.88 25.15
N VAL A 425 3.03 15.22 25.96
CA VAL A 425 2.50 14.33 27.02
C VAL A 425 1.88 13.06 26.42
N SER A 426 1.13 13.20 25.33
CA SER A 426 0.54 12.05 24.62
C SER A 426 1.61 11.10 24.09
N LEU A 427 2.69 11.62 23.52
CA LEU A 427 3.83 10.83 23.05
C LEU A 427 4.50 10.06 24.20
N LEU A 428 4.72 10.71 25.34
CA LEU A 428 5.31 10.06 26.51
C LEU A 428 4.40 8.98 27.10
N LEU A 429 3.08 9.18 27.09
CA LEU A 429 2.11 8.16 27.51
C LEU A 429 2.16 6.93 26.62
N ILE A 430 2.19 7.10 25.30
CA ILE A 430 2.29 5.99 24.35
C ILE A 430 3.59 5.19 24.56
N LEU A 431 4.71 5.89 24.76
CA LEU A 431 6.00 5.25 25.06
C LEU A 431 5.97 4.52 26.41
N ALA A 432 5.31 5.08 27.43
CA ALA A 432 5.21 4.47 28.77
C ALA A 432 4.30 3.24 28.82
N GLU A 433 3.23 3.21 28.01
CA GLU A 433 2.30 2.07 27.91
C GLU A 433 2.87 0.88 27.12
N SER A 434 3.93 1.10 26.33
CA SER A 434 4.50 0.10 25.40
C SER A 434 5.39 -1.00 25.99
N LYS A 435 5.23 -1.34 27.29
CA LYS A 435 6.05 -2.33 28.00
C LYS A 435 5.99 -3.76 27.45
#